data_AF-A0A7Y3EVD3-F1
#
_entry.id   AF-A0A7Y3EVD3-F1
#
_cell.length_a   1.000
_cell.length_b   1.000
_cell.length_c   1.000
_cell.angle_alpha   90.00
_cell.angle_beta   90.00
_cell.angle_gamma   90.00
#
_symmetry.space_group_name_H-M   'P 1'
#
loop_
_entity.id
_entity.type
_entity.pdbx_description
1 polymer ?
#
loop_
_entity_poly.entity_id
_entity_poly.type
_entity_poly.pdbx_seq_one_letter_code
_entity_poly.pdbx_strand_id
1 'polypeptide(L)'
;MKGKTIDELKVGDQASFSKTISESDVYLYAGITGDFNPAHIDEVYAQTTAFKTRIAHGMLTAGLISTLLGTQLPGPGSIYMSQSL
;
A
#
# COMPACT_ATOMS: atom_id res chain seq x y z
N MET A 1 5.45 19.00 -7.94
CA MET A 1 6.20 18.74 -6.69
C MET A 1 7.57 18.22 -7.07
N LYS A 2 8.63 18.63 -6.36
CA LYS A 2 10.02 18.20 -6.60
C LYS A 2 10.45 17.36 -5.39
N GLY A 3 10.99 16.16 -5.62
CA GLY A 3 11.58 15.35 -4.56
C GLY A 3 12.94 15.89 -4.10
N LYS A 4 13.42 15.41 -2.97
CA LYS A 4 14.77 15.70 -2.48
C LYS A 4 15.82 15.06 -3.39
N THR A 5 16.88 15.80 -3.70
CA THR A 5 18.08 15.22 -4.29
C THR A 5 18.86 14.42 -3.24
N ILE A 6 19.84 13.63 -3.70
CA ILE A 6 20.73 12.87 -2.81
C ILE A 6 21.44 13.79 -1.79
N ASP A 7 21.87 14.99 -2.22
CA ASP A 7 22.59 15.94 -1.36
C ASP A 7 21.68 16.61 -0.32
N GLU A 8 20.36 16.62 -0.54
CA GLU A 8 19.36 17.19 0.38
C GLU A 8 18.88 16.17 1.43
N LEU A 9 19.11 14.87 1.19
CA LEU A 9 18.77 13.80 2.13
C LEU A 9 19.75 13.76 3.29
N LYS A 10 19.21 13.61 4.50
CA LYS A 10 20.02 13.51 5.72
C LYS A 10 19.64 12.27 6.52
N VAL A 11 20.63 11.65 7.14
CA VAL A 11 20.39 10.57 8.11
C VAL A 11 19.47 11.09 9.21
N GLY A 12 18.40 10.36 9.47
CA GLY A 12 17.35 10.75 10.41
C GLY A 12 16.15 11.47 9.79
N ASP A 13 16.15 11.74 8.49
CA ASP A 13 14.93 12.20 7.80
C ASP A 13 13.79 11.19 7.97
N GLN A 14 12.59 11.70 8.25
CA GLN A 14 11.39 10.91 8.46
C GLN A 14 10.22 11.51 7.69
N ALA A 15 9.31 10.64 7.26
CA ALA A 15 8.04 11.02 6.68
C ALA A 15 6.96 10.02 7.10
N SER A 16 5.70 10.45 7.07
CA SER A 16 4.55 9.61 7.37
C SER A 16 3.49 9.77 6.30
N PHE A 17 2.81 8.68 5.98
CA PHE A 17 1.64 8.67 5.11
C PHE A 17 0.57 7.81 5.76
N SER A 18 -0.67 8.29 5.74
CA SER A 18 -1.83 7.59 6.29
C SER A 18 -2.94 7.58 5.26
N LYS A 19 -3.59 6.43 5.10
CA LYS A 19 -4.76 6.25 4.25
C LYS A 19 -5.72 5.29 4.93
N THR A 20 -6.99 5.68 5.03
CA THR A 20 -8.07 4.76 5.37
C THR A 20 -8.33 3.84 4.19
N ILE A 21 -8.22 2.53 4.40
CA ILE A 21 -8.55 1.54 3.37
C ILE A 21 -10.06 1.30 3.37
N SER A 22 -10.67 1.60 2.23
CA SER A 22 -12.09 1.37 1.99
C SER A 22 -12.32 0.10 1.19
N GLU A 23 -13.58 -0.33 1.15
CA GLU A 23 -14.03 -1.43 0.30
C GLU A 23 -13.68 -1.20 -1.18
N SER A 24 -13.81 0.04 -1.67
CA SER A 24 -13.44 0.40 -3.04
C SER A 24 -11.97 0.14 -3.35
N ASP A 25 -11.06 0.42 -2.41
CA ASP A 25 -9.63 0.15 -2.60
C ASP A 25 -9.36 -1.35 -2.78
N VAL A 26 -10.04 -2.19 -1.99
CA VAL A 26 -9.92 -3.65 -2.04
C VAL A 26 -10.43 -4.19 -3.38
N TYR A 27 -11.61 -3.76 -3.82
CA TYR A 27 -12.17 -4.22 -5.10
C TYR A 27 -11.39 -3.72 -6.31
N LEU A 28 -10.92 -2.47 -6.29
CA LEU A 28 -10.07 -1.94 -7.37
C LEU A 28 -8.73 -2.69 -7.42
N TYR A 29 -8.13 -2.99 -6.28
CA TYR A 29 -6.89 -3.75 -6.23
C TYR A 29 -7.08 -5.19 -6.72
N ALA A 30 -8.18 -5.84 -6.33
CA ALA A 30 -8.56 -7.15 -6.89
C ALA A 30 -8.73 -7.08 -8.42
N GLY A 31 -9.38 -6.03 -8.93
CA GLY A 31 -9.54 -5.80 -10.37
C GLY A 31 -8.22 -5.59 -11.12
N ILE A 32 -7.24 -4.91 -10.52
CA ILE A 32 -5.92 -4.67 -11.12
C ILE A 32 -5.07 -5.93 -11.11
N THR A 33 -5.07 -6.67 -9.99
CA THR A 33 -4.17 -7.82 -9.79
C THR A 33 -4.75 -9.14 -10.27
N GLY A 34 -6.08 -9.24 -10.38
CA GLY A 34 -6.79 -10.50 -10.57
C GLY A 34 -6.96 -11.32 -9.28
N ASP A 35 -6.49 -10.84 -8.13
CA ASP A 35 -6.66 -11.53 -6.85
C ASP A 35 -8.06 -11.30 -6.27
N PHE A 36 -8.99 -12.14 -6.71
CA PHE A 36 -10.35 -12.23 -6.22
C PHE A 36 -10.52 -13.31 -5.15
N ASN A 37 -9.50 -13.57 -4.33
CA ASN A 37 -9.64 -14.49 -3.20
C ASN A 37 -10.86 -14.06 -2.33
N PRO A 38 -11.79 -14.98 -2.01
CA PRO A 38 -13.02 -14.63 -1.29
C PRO A 38 -12.76 -14.05 0.10
N ALA A 39 -11.58 -14.27 0.70
CA ALA A 39 -11.16 -13.60 1.93
C ALA A 39 -11.13 -12.06 1.82
N HIS A 40 -10.96 -11.52 0.61
CA HIS A 40 -10.90 -10.08 0.34
C HIS A 40 -12.22 -9.51 -0.18
N ILE A 41 -12.99 -10.30 -0.93
CA ILE A 41 -14.10 -9.77 -1.75
C ILE A 41 -15.49 -10.32 -1.41
N ASP A 42 -15.60 -11.35 -0.57
CA ASP A 42 -16.86 -11.99 -0.22
C ASP A 42 -17.08 -11.94 1.30
N GLU A 43 -18.05 -11.13 1.74
CA GLU A 43 -18.36 -10.96 3.16
C GLU A 43 -18.94 -12.23 3.79
N VAL A 44 -19.78 -12.97 3.05
CA VAL A 44 -20.42 -14.20 3.56
C VAL A 44 -19.37 -15.28 3.78
N TYR A 45 -18.45 -15.43 2.83
CA TYR A 45 -17.31 -16.31 3.00
C TYR A 45 -16.42 -15.84 4.17
N ALA A 46 -16.06 -14.56 4.21
CA ALA A 46 -15.11 -14.03 5.18
C ALA A 46 -15.60 -14.17 6.65
N GLN A 47 -16.91 -14.12 6.90
CA GLN A 47 -17.50 -14.39 8.22
C GLN A 47 -17.20 -15.80 8.75
N THR A 48 -16.99 -16.77 7.86
CA THR A 48 -16.63 -18.15 8.24
C THR A 48 -15.17 -18.28 8.68
N THR A 49 -14.31 -17.32 8.33
CA THR A 49 -12.88 -17.33 8.63
C THR A 49 -12.59 -16.89 10.07
N ALA A 50 -11.31 -16.92 10.48
CA ALA A 50 -10.86 -16.38 11.76
C ALA A 50 -10.98 -14.84 11.85
N PHE A 51 -10.99 -14.14 10.70
CA PHE A 51 -11.03 -12.68 10.63
C PHE A 51 -12.45 -12.10 10.78
N LYS A 52 -13.49 -12.92 10.57
CA LYS A 52 -14.92 -12.58 10.74
C LYS A 52 -15.47 -11.46 9.84
N THR A 53 -14.65 -10.91 8.97
CA THR A 53 -15.02 -9.95 7.92
C THR A 53 -13.93 -9.94 6.85
N ARG A 54 -14.17 -9.28 5.72
CA ARG A 54 -13.18 -9.15 4.65
C ARG A 54 -11.94 -8.40 5.13
N ILE A 55 -10.78 -8.82 4.64
CA ILE A 55 -9.49 -8.16 4.92
C ILE A 55 -8.88 -7.61 3.63
N ALA A 56 -8.05 -6.57 3.74
CA ALA A 56 -7.30 -6.07 2.60
C ALA A 56 -6.22 -7.06 2.13
N HIS A 57 -5.86 -7.02 0.85
CA HIS A 57 -4.71 -7.75 0.33
C HIS A 57 -3.42 -7.29 1.02
N GLY A 58 -2.55 -8.23 1.40
CA GLY A 58 -1.25 -7.87 2.01
C GLY A 58 -0.39 -6.98 1.09
N MET A 59 -0.44 -7.23 -0.22
CA MET A 59 0.32 -6.43 -1.19
C MET A 59 -0.30 -5.05 -1.47
N LEU A 60 -1.58 -4.84 -1.18
CA LEU A 60 -2.20 -3.52 -1.21
C LEU A 60 -1.58 -2.63 -0.12
N THR A 61 -1.41 -3.15 1.09
CA THR A 61 -0.79 -2.38 2.20
C THR A 61 0.70 -2.15 1.97
N ALA A 62 1.42 -3.16 1.46
CA ALA A 62 2.81 -3.03 1.03
C ALA A 62 2.99 -1.92 -0.03
N GLY A 63 2.06 -1.81 -0.97
CA GLY A 63 2.07 -0.79 -2.03
C GLY A 63 2.04 0.64 -1.50
N LEU A 64 1.55 0.88 -0.27
CA LEU A 64 1.54 2.22 0.32
C LEU A 64 2.97 2.73 0.65
N ILE A 65 3.93 1.83 0.83
CA ILE A 65 5.35 2.21 1.00
C ILE A 65 5.85 2.90 -0.27
N SER A 66 5.48 2.38 -1.45
CA SER A 66 5.80 3.01 -2.73
C SER A 66 5.22 4.42 -2.84
N THR A 67 4.02 4.65 -2.29
CA THR A 67 3.41 5.99 -2.23
C THR A 67 4.28 6.95 -1.40
N LEU A 68 4.70 6.54 -0.21
CA LEU A 68 5.56 7.37 0.64
C LEU A 68 6.88 7.70 -0.05
N LEU A 69 7.55 6.70 -0.62
CA LEU A 69 8.84 6.88 -1.28
C LEU A 69 8.75 7.75 -2.54
N GLY A 70 7.73 7.50 -3.39
CA GLY A 70 7.57 8.18 -4.66
C GLY A 70 6.95 9.58 -4.57
N THR A 71 6.28 9.91 -3.46
CA THR A 71 5.54 11.18 -3.35
C THR A 71 5.99 12.08 -2.19
N GLN A 72 6.57 11.52 -1.13
CA GLN A 72 6.94 12.28 0.08
C GLN A 72 8.44 12.33 0.32
N LEU A 73 9.10 11.18 0.54
CA LEU A 73 10.50 11.12 0.93
C LEU A 73 11.19 9.88 0.33
N PRO A 74 12.17 10.05 -0.59
CA PRO A 74 12.66 11.32 -1.13
C PRO A 74 11.64 12.09 -1.97
N GLY A 75 10.58 11.42 -2.46
CA GLY A 75 9.52 12.02 -3.25
C GLY A 75 9.76 11.90 -4.77
N PRO A 76 9.13 12.76 -5.59
CA PRO A 76 9.16 12.64 -7.05
C PRO A 76 10.58 12.54 -7.63
N GLY A 77 10.79 11.53 -8.48
CA GLY A 77 12.11 11.19 -9.03
C GLY A 77 12.76 9.96 -8.38
N SER A 78 12.19 9.46 -7.27
CA SER A 78 12.65 8.22 -6.64
C SER A 78 12.29 6.98 -7.46
N ILE A 79 13.24 6.07 -7.63
CA ILE A 79 13.02 4.74 -8.20
C ILE A 79 13.15 3.70 -7.11
N TYR A 80 12.11 2.88 -6.94
CA TYR A 80 12.06 1.88 -5.90
C TYR A 80 12.63 0.55 -6.41
N MET A 81 13.83 0.19 -5.93
CA MET A 81 14.59 -0.94 -6.46
C MET A 81 14.27 -2.29 -5.79
N SER A 82 14.01 -2.29 -4.48
CA SER A 82 13.82 -3.52 -3.70
C SER A 82 13.10 -3.27 -2.38
N GLN A 83 12.36 -4.27 -1.90
CA GLN A 83 11.69 -4.29 -0.61
C GLN A 83 11.71 -5.72 -0.03
N SER A 84 11.83 -5.85 1.30
CA SER A 84 11.63 -7.10 2.04
C SER A 84 10.62 -6.86 3.17
N LEU A 85 9.59 -7.69 3.29
CA LEU A 85 8.52 -7.55 4.29
C LEU A 85 8.47 -8.76 5.22
#